data_AF-E3HPS7-F1
#
_entry.id   AF-E3HPS7-F1
#
_cell.length_a   1.000
_cell.length_b   1.000
_cell.length_c   1.000
_cell.angle_alpha   90.00
_cell.angle_beta   90.00
_cell.angle_gamma   90.00
#
_symmetry.space_group_name_H-M   'P 1'
#
loop_
_entity.id
_entity.type
_entity.pdbx_description
1 polymer ?
#
loop_
_entity_poly.entity_id
_entity_poly.type
_entity_poly.pdbx_seq_one_letter_code
_entity_poly.pdbx_strand_id
1 'polypeptide(L)'
;MRDNVNPNQDPIWDIAWSWVLRQHERESFDANAEAELAQWLAADAAHRQAYDKAGRLWLMVGLVPPVSDIDIPGSAERDGPA
;
A
#
# COMPACT_ATOMS: atom_id res chain seq x y z
N MET A 1 -28.79 2.46 1.54
CA MET A 1 -28.02 2.16 2.77
C MET A 1 -26.83 3.11 2.73
N ARG A 2 -26.53 3.81 3.82
CA ARG A 2 -25.72 5.04 3.86
C ARG A 2 -24.28 4.83 3.34
N ASP A 3 -23.98 5.31 2.14
CA ASP A 3 -22.60 5.60 1.71
C ASP A 3 -22.14 6.85 2.46
N ASN A 4 -21.70 6.63 3.70
CA ASN A 4 -21.11 7.65 4.55
C ASN A 4 -19.69 7.93 4.05
N VAL A 5 -19.56 8.61 2.90
CA VAL A 5 -18.31 9.29 2.50
C VAL A 5 -18.03 10.31 3.60
N ASN A 6 -17.07 9.97 4.45
CA ASN A 6 -16.65 10.79 5.57
C ASN A 6 -16.07 12.11 5.02
N PRO A 7 -16.67 13.28 5.27
CA PRO A 7 -16.12 14.57 4.81
C PRO A 7 -14.88 15.02 5.61
N ASN A 8 -14.40 14.19 6.53
CA ASN A 8 -13.16 14.35 7.30
C ASN A 8 -12.10 13.33 6.86
N GLN A 9 -12.01 13.02 5.57
CA GLN A 9 -10.78 12.41 5.08
C GLN A 9 -9.71 13.48 5.12
N ASP A 10 -8.81 13.40 6.10
CA ASP A 10 -7.67 14.30 6.21
C ASP A 10 -6.95 14.35 4.85
N PRO A 11 -6.91 15.49 4.16
CA PRO A 11 -6.29 15.57 2.83
C PRO A 11 -4.80 15.21 2.89
N ILE A 12 -4.18 15.45 4.05
CA ILE A 12 -2.81 15.05 4.36
C ILE A 12 -2.64 13.52 4.35
N TRP A 13 -3.64 12.78 4.82
CA TRP A 13 -3.62 11.32 4.84
C TRP A 13 -3.68 10.73 3.43
N ASP A 14 -4.55 11.27 2.58
CA ASP A 14 -4.70 10.83 1.20
C ASP A 14 -3.40 11.01 0.38
N ILE A 15 -2.77 12.18 0.55
CA ILE A 15 -1.47 12.48 -0.06
C ILE A 15 -0.38 11.55 0.49
N ALA A 16 -0.32 11.34 1.81
CA ALA A 16 0.63 10.41 2.42
C ALA A 16 0.49 8.98 1.88
N TRP A 17 -0.75 8.50 1.74
CA TRP A 17 -1.05 7.16 1.24
C TRP A 17 -0.62 6.99 -0.22
N SER A 18 -0.89 8.00 -1.04
CA SER A 18 -0.45 8.04 -2.45
C SER A 18 1.07 8.00 -2.59
N TRP A 19 1.82 8.68 -1.70
CA TRP A 19 3.29 8.60 -1.68
C TRP A 19 3.80 7.21 -1.31
N VAL A 20 3.17 6.55 -0.33
CA VAL A 20 3.56 5.19 0.09
C VAL A 20 3.30 4.17 -1.01
N LEU A 21 2.15 4.24 -1.68
CA LEU A 21 1.83 3.40 -2.85
C LEU A 21 2.88 3.59 -3.96
N ARG A 22 3.12 4.84 -4.37
CA ARG A 22 4.07 5.17 -5.43
C ARG A 22 5.50 4.70 -5.14
N GLN A 23 5.95 4.82 -3.89
CA GLN A 23 7.29 4.35 -3.48
C GLN A 23 7.45 2.83 -3.60
N HIS A 24 6.38 2.07 -3.38
CA HIS A 24 6.39 0.62 -3.48
C HIS A 24 6.18 0.12 -4.92
N GLU A 25 5.47 0.88 -5.76
CA GLU A 25 5.35 0.68 -7.21
C GLU A 25 6.63 1.14 -7.95
N ARG A 26 7.81 0.66 -7.53
CA ARG A 26 9.20 1.06 -7.93
C ARG A 26 9.43 1.52 -9.38
N GLU A 27 8.59 1.11 -10.31
CA GLU A 27 8.55 1.56 -11.70
C GLU A 27 8.22 3.06 -11.87
N SER A 28 7.64 3.72 -10.86
CA SER A 28 7.18 5.12 -10.93
C SER A 28 7.81 6.06 -9.89
N PHE A 29 8.86 5.62 -9.19
CA PHE A 29 9.52 6.40 -8.14
C PHE A 29 10.93 6.83 -8.58
N ASP A 30 10.99 7.93 -9.33
CA ASP A 30 12.22 8.55 -9.81
C ASP A 30 12.80 9.56 -8.80
N ALA A 31 14.04 10.00 -9.05
CA ALA A 31 14.73 11.02 -8.24
C ALA A 31 13.95 12.35 -8.10
N ASN A 32 13.12 12.70 -9.08
CA ASN A 32 12.24 13.88 -8.98
C ASN A 32 11.13 13.65 -7.93
N ALA A 33 10.53 12.47 -7.91
CA ALA A 33 9.50 12.10 -6.94
C ALA A 33 10.07 12.02 -5.51
N GLU A 34 11.33 11.59 -5.35
CA GLU A 34 12.05 11.65 -4.07
C GLU A 34 12.22 13.08 -3.57
N ALA A 35 12.61 14.01 -4.44
CA ALA A 35 12.77 15.42 -4.09
C ALA A 35 11.43 16.07 -3.70
N GLU A 36 10.36 15.78 -4.43
CA GLU A 36 9.00 16.26 -4.13
C GLU A 36 8.48 15.72 -2.79
N LEU A 37 8.70 14.43 -2.51
CA LEU A 37 8.36 13.83 -1.23
C LEU A 37 9.14 14.48 -0.08
N ALA A 38 10.45 14.67 -0.24
CA ALA A 38 11.28 15.31 0.78
C ALA A 38 10.82 16.74 1.06
N GLN A 39 10.46 17.51 0.02
CA GLN A 39 9.91 18.86 0.16
C GLN A 39 8.55 18.85 0.87
N TRP A 40 7.67 17.90 0.54
CA TRP A 40 6.36 17.78 1.18
C TRP A 40 6.46 17.40 2.66
N LEU A 41 7.37 16.49 3.01
CA LEU A 41 7.66 16.09 4.40
C LEU A 41 8.30 17.22 5.21
N ALA A 42 9.10 18.08 4.57
CA ALA A 42 9.72 19.23 5.21
C ALA A 42 8.75 20.41 5.43
N ALA A 43 7.66 20.47 4.66
CA ALA A 43 6.68 21.54 4.77
C ALA A 43 5.96 21.56 6.12
N ASP A 44 5.57 20.40 6.65
CA ASP A 44 4.79 20.30 7.89
C ASP A 44 5.06 19.02 8.68
N ALA A 45 5.11 19.16 10.01
CA ALA A 45 5.23 18.01 10.91
C ALA A 45 4.01 17.08 10.86
N ALA A 46 2.84 17.58 10.43
CA ALA A 46 1.65 16.77 10.22
C ALA A 46 1.79 15.82 9.02
N HIS A 47 2.42 16.28 7.92
CA HIS A 47 2.72 15.46 6.74
C HIS A 47 3.63 14.30 7.10
N ARG A 48 4.69 14.58 7.86
CA ARG A 48 5.64 13.56 8.33
C ARG A 48 4.96 12.49 9.20
N GLN A 49 4.05 12.88 10.09
CA GLN A 49 3.32 11.93 10.94
C GLN A 49 2.33 11.07 10.15
N ALA A 50 1.63 11.64 9.17
CA ALA A 50 0.71 10.88 8.33
C ALA A 50 1.45 9.88 7.45
N TYR A 51 2.58 10.28 6.87
CA TYR A 51 3.44 9.40 6.07
C TYR A 51 4.04 8.25 6.87
N ASP A 52 4.53 8.51 8.09
CA ASP A 52 5.04 7.43 8.97
C ASP A 52 3.93 6.43 9.32
N LYS A 53 2.72 6.91 9.61
CA LYS A 53 1.54 6.06 9.87
C LYS A 53 1.14 5.25 8.64
N ALA A 54 1.09 5.88 7.47
CA ALA A 54 0.77 5.23 6.20
C ALA A 54 1.82 4.15 5.86
N GLY A 55 3.10 4.45 6.01
CA GLY A 55 4.19 3.49 5.80
C GLY A 55 4.12 2.31 6.76
N ARG A 56 3.85 2.54 8.06
CA ARG A 56 3.64 1.44 9.03
C ARG A 56 2.45 0.56 8.66
N LEU A 57 1.33 1.14 8.24
CA LEU A 57 0.17 0.39 7.76
C LEU A 57 0.51 -0.44 6.53
N TRP A 58 1.22 0.15 5.58
CA TRP A 58 1.66 -0.54 4.37
C TRP A 58 2.62 -1.69 4.66
N LEU A 59 3.53 -1.54 5.63
CA LEU A 59 4.37 -2.64 6.11
C LEU A 59 3.56 -3.75 6.80
N MET A 60 2.54 -3.40 7.58
CA MET A 60 1.64 -4.39 8.18
C MET A 60 0.78 -5.11 7.13
N VAL A 61 0.39 -4.42 6.06
CA VAL A 61 -0.34 -5.01 4.92
C VAL A 61 0.58 -5.86 4.04
N GLY A 62 1.82 -5.42 3.78
CA GLY A 62 2.84 -6.15 3.03
C GLY A 62 3.46 -7.33 3.80
N LEU A 63 3.22 -7.40 5.12
CA LEU A 63 3.43 -8.58 5.95
C LEU A 63 2.37 -9.66 5.75
N VAL A 64 1.37 -9.43 4.89
CA VAL A 64 0.69 -10.54 4.20
C VAL A 64 1.63 -10.95 3.08
N PRO A 65 2.49 -11.97 3.24
CA PRO A 65 3.00 -12.66 2.08
C PRO A 65 1.77 -12.99 1.23
N PRO A 66 1.81 -12.86 -0.11
CA PRO A 66 0.86 -13.61 -0.92
C PRO A 66 0.99 -15.01 -0.38
N VAL A 67 -0.04 -15.53 0.29
CA VAL A 67 -0.04 -16.89 0.77
C VAL A 67 0.40 -17.66 -0.46
N SER A 68 1.56 -18.28 -0.29
CA SER A 68 2.19 -19.17 -1.25
C SER A 68 1.09 -19.89 -1.99
N ASP A 69 1.24 -20.01 -3.30
CA ASP A 69 0.65 -21.06 -4.12
C ASP A 69 0.01 -22.10 -3.21
N ILE A 70 -1.30 -21.98 -2.96
CA ILE A 70 -2.00 -23.02 -2.23
C ILE A 70 -2.00 -24.16 -3.23
N ASP A 71 -0.90 -24.90 -3.28
CA ASP A 71 -0.89 -26.31 -3.54
C ASP A 71 -1.90 -26.86 -2.53
N ILE A 72 -3.16 -26.93 -2.96
CA ILE A 72 -4.11 -27.89 -2.41
C ILE A 72 -3.55 -29.22 -2.93
N PRO A 73 -2.81 -30.03 -2.16
CA PRO A 73 -2.46 -31.36 -2.59
C PRO A 73 -3.73 -32.20 -2.39
N GLY A 74 -4.63 -32.10 -3.36
CA GLY A 74 -5.95 -32.71 -3.31
C GLY A 74 -6.71 -32.70 -4.64
N SER A 75 -6.23 -32.00 -5.67
CA SER A 75 -6.84 -32.03 -7.01
C SER A 75 -6.13 -32.96 -8.00
N ALA A 76 -5.06 -33.65 -7.57
CA ALA A 76 -4.33 -34.60 -8.39
C ALA A 76 -4.57 -36.04 -7.92
N GLU A 77 -5.80 -36.55 -8.00
CA GLU A 77 -6.02 -37.98 -8.25
C GLU A 77 -7.50 -38.24 -8.61
N ARG A 78 -7.83 -38.14 -9.89
CA ARG A 78 -8.68 -39.16 -10.52
C ARG A 78 -8.25 -39.29 -11.97
N ASP A 79 -7.13 -39.97 -12.10
CA ASP A 79 -6.96 -41.13 -12.97
C ASP A 79 -7.91 -41.17 -14.18
N GLY A 80 -7.36 -40.95 -15.36
CA GLY A 80 -7.74 -41.74 -16.52
C GLY A 80 -6.50 -42.48 -17.03
N PRO A 81 -6.59 -43.44 -17.97
CA PRO A 81 -7.77 -44.13 -18.50
C PRO A 81 -7.65 -45.68 -18.45
N ALA A 82 -8.77 -46.39 -18.62
CA ALA A 82 -8.83 -47.75 -19.17
C ALA A 82 -10.15 -47.97 -19.90
#